data_AF-A0A1X7RES8-F1
#
_entry.id   AF-A0A1X7RES8-F1
#
_cell.length_a   1.000
_cell.length_b   1.000
_cell.length_c   1.000
_cell.angle_alpha   90.00
_cell.angle_beta   90.00
_cell.angle_gamma   90.00
#
_symmetry.space_group_name_H-M   'P 1'
#
loop_
_entity.id
_entity.type
_entity.pdbx_description
1 polymer ?
#
loop_
_entity_poly.entity_id
_entity_poly.type
_entity_poly.pdbx_seq_one_letter_code
_entity_poly.pdbx_strand_id
1 'polypeptide(L)'
;MPTYRFLHYDTVARWLEEYHQLQESGIAPALLSLSRQAVVLVVLATSRLLNVQQKEILNPNEVSWRESEVLYRVAQRKLDSETGKAKLACVQARLVSCLYLLSTSRPNQAWYKFGTTIQLIMSLGLHRANSGCSQDPVIRECRKRIFWAASTLDTYLSVILGKPPLIHLDDVDQKLPEAIDDQDLTIGLTAARQGQDSVIRASILHAQITCIVKQAAREQYSVSRKTSQQKLGSAQRFNAEVKSWHASLPVVLSGAIHPLSLIPIFRRQITVLQLAHAHARMLINRPSLILETGQLEFKLVQVQECITAAKDALDTVLASSFSKETFQAFWYTQFVSFNALTIAYIYLIQRRHGRLVALNMDFSEDELLLLAETVQKHLTEATQMNAPSLRYNIVLEELQQEVHRAIVKANQRPANIDAIVNPRVNDFPTPPAQLHANVPKDIVYNDSMMEAFANFPMDEDLWLALDTLPFSDFSQLE
;
A
#
# COMPACT_ATOMS: atom_id res chain seq x y z
N MET A 1 11.83 -8.15 -3.83
CA MET A 1 10.42 -7.72 -3.84
C MET A 1 9.69 -8.33 -5.05
N PRO A 2 8.43 -8.78 -4.94
CA PRO A 2 7.76 -9.57 -5.98
C PRO A 2 7.51 -8.81 -7.29
N THR A 3 7.09 -7.54 -7.20
CA THR A 3 6.69 -6.70 -8.35
C THR A 3 7.61 -5.49 -8.59
N TYR A 4 8.58 -5.21 -7.72
CA TYR A 4 9.59 -4.18 -7.93
C TYR A 4 10.88 -4.78 -8.52
N ARG A 5 10.84 -5.19 -9.79
CA ARG A 5 11.93 -5.93 -10.48
C ARG A 5 12.76 -5.03 -11.40
N PHE A 6 13.31 -3.95 -10.86
CA PHE A 6 14.07 -2.95 -11.63
C PHE A 6 15.61 -3.14 -11.60
N LEU A 7 16.09 -4.06 -10.77
CA LEU A 7 17.49 -4.48 -10.73
C LEU A 7 17.67 -5.72 -11.60
N HIS A 8 18.62 -5.69 -12.53
CA HIS A 8 18.99 -6.84 -13.35
C HIS A 8 19.87 -7.79 -12.53
N TYR A 9 19.45 -9.05 -12.41
CA TYR A 9 20.08 -10.05 -11.55
C TYR A 9 21.59 -10.21 -11.82
N ASP A 10 21.99 -10.55 -13.06
CA ASP A 10 23.40 -10.83 -13.37
C ASP A 10 24.29 -9.60 -13.20
N THR A 11 23.73 -8.41 -13.39
CA THR A 11 24.46 -7.15 -13.17
C THR A 11 24.77 -6.94 -11.70
N VAL A 12 23.79 -7.17 -10.82
CA VAL A 12 23.98 -7.02 -9.37
C VAL A 12 24.82 -8.16 -8.80
N ALA A 13 24.68 -9.39 -9.31
CA ALA A 13 25.52 -10.53 -8.92
C ALA A 13 27.01 -10.25 -9.19
N ARG A 14 27.33 -9.73 -10.38
CA ARG A 14 28.69 -9.29 -10.71
C ARG A 14 29.19 -8.19 -9.78
N TRP A 15 28.36 -7.20 -9.45
CA TRP A 15 28.74 -6.16 -8.48
C TRP A 15 28.98 -6.71 -7.07
N LEU A 16 28.27 -7.77 -6.67
CA LEU A 16 28.49 -8.44 -5.40
C LEU A 16 29.85 -9.16 -5.38
N GLU A 17 30.20 -9.89 -6.45
CA GLU A 17 31.52 -10.51 -6.60
C GLU A 17 32.65 -9.48 -6.56
N GLU A 18 32.51 -8.38 -7.32
CA GLU A 18 33.45 -7.25 -7.31
C GLU A 18 33.55 -6.61 -5.92
N TYR A 19 32.43 -6.51 -5.18
CA TYR A 19 32.41 -5.98 -3.83
C TYR A 19 33.17 -6.89 -2.84
N HIS A 20 33.02 -8.21 -2.94
CA HIS A 20 33.77 -9.16 -2.10
C HIS A 20 35.27 -9.09 -2.37
N GLN A 21 35.69 -9.08 -3.63
CA GLN A 21 37.10 -8.94 -4.01
C GLN A 21 37.71 -7.64 -3.47
N LEU A 22 36.95 -6.53 -3.48
CA LEU A 22 37.38 -5.25 -2.90
C LEU A 22 37.60 -5.36 -1.38
N GLN A 23 36.75 -6.11 -0.65
CA GLN A 23 36.90 -6.28 0.80
C GLN A 23 38.10 -7.17 1.16
N GLU A 24 38.39 -8.20 0.37
CA GLU A 24 39.48 -9.15 0.65
C GLU A 24 40.87 -8.62 0.28
N SER A 25 40.98 -7.88 -0.83
CA SER A 25 42.27 -7.48 -1.38
C SER A 25 42.88 -6.22 -0.76
N GLY A 26 42.08 -5.35 -0.12
CA GLY A 26 42.53 -4.08 0.50
C GLY A 26 43.13 -3.04 -0.47
N ILE A 27 43.48 -3.45 -1.68
CA ILE A 27 43.96 -2.63 -2.80
C ILE A 27 42.73 -2.30 -3.62
N ALA A 28 42.28 -1.04 -3.61
CA ALA A 28 41.13 -0.63 -4.39
C ALA A 28 41.42 -0.75 -5.89
N PRO A 29 40.83 -1.71 -6.64
CA PRO A 29 40.67 -1.48 -8.05
C PRO A 29 39.61 -0.38 -8.12
N ALA A 30 39.84 0.67 -8.91
CA ALA A 30 38.90 1.76 -9.14
C ALA A 30 37.57 1.33 -9.82
N LEU A 31 37.18 0.05 -9.77
CA LEU A 31 36.14 -0.54 -10.61
C LEU A 31 34.71 -0.31 -10.11
N LEU A 32 34.44 -0.46 -8.80
CA LEU A 32 33.06 -0.42 -8.29
C LEU A 32 32.72 0.94 -7.67
N SER A 33 31.98 1.77 -8.41
CA SER A 33 31.53 3.09 -7.94
C SER A 33 30.69 3.00 -6.65
N LEU A 34 30.73 4.05 -5.83
CA LEU A 34 30.00 4.14 -4.55
C LEU A 34 28.51 3.79 -4.67
N SER A 35 27.82 4.24 -5.71
CA SER A 35 26.40 3.88 -5.95
C SER A 35 26.17 2.40 -6.21
N ARG A 36 27.07 1.71 -6.92
CA ARG A 36 26.97 0.25 -7.15
C ARG A 36 27.22 -0.52 -5.85
N GLN A 37 28.21 -0.10 -5.06
CA GLN A 37 28.44 -0.64 -3.71
C GLN A 37 27.19 -0.44 -2.83
N ALA A 38 26.54 0.72 -2.91
CA ALA A 38 25.31 0.99 -2.19
C ALA A 38 24.15 0.09 -2.66
N VAL A 39 23.98 -0.18 -3.96
CA VAL A 39 23.00 -1.16 -4.45
C VAL A 39 23.21 -2.52 -3.79
N VAL A 40 24.45 -3.04 -3.83
CA VAL A 40 24.80 -4.34 -3.23
C VAL A 40 24.46 -4.35 -1.74
N LEU A 41 24.90 -3.34 -0.99
CA LEU A 41 24.66 -3.25 0.45
C LEU A 41 23.18 -3.16 0.81
N VAL A 42 22.35 -2.42 0.07
CA VAL A 42 20.91 -2.36 0.36
C VAL A 42 20.20 -3.66 -0.02
N VAL A 43 20.64 -4.34 -1.07
CA VAL A 43 20.14 -5.69 -1.42
C VAL A 43 20.47 -6.68 -0.30
N LEU A 44 21.70 -6.67 0.22
CA LEU A 44 22.11 -7.50 1.35
C LEU A 44 21.34 -7.13 2.63
N ALA A 45 21.17 -5.83 2.91
CA ALA A 45 20.37 -5.35 4.03
C ALA A 45 18.93 -5.90 3.94
N THR A 46 18.29 -5.75 2.79
CA THR A 46 16.94 -6.28 2.55
C THR A 46 16.89 -7.81 2.71
N SER A 47 17.92 -8.53 2.25
CA SER A 47 18.01 -9.98 2.42
C SER A 47 18.14 -10.40 3.89
N ARG A 48 18.90 -9.66 4.69
CA ARG A 48 19.00 -9.89 6.14
C ARG A 48 17.70 -9.50 6.85
N LEU A 49 17.06 -8.39 6.48
CA LEU A 49 15.77 -7.97 7.02
C LEU A 49 14.70 -9.07 6.84
N LEU A 50 14.65 -9.67 5.66
CA LEU A 50 13.73 -10.77 5.34
C LEU A 50 14.23 -12.15 5.83
N ASN A 51 15.31 -12.19 6.62
CA ASN A 51 15.98 -13.38 7.12
C ASN A 51 16.05 -14.52 6.09
N VAL A 52 16.53 -14.19 4.88
CA VAL A 52 16.59 -15.16 3.79
C VAL A 52 17.69 -16.19 4.06
N GLN A 53 17.32 -17.47 4.15
CA GLN A 53 18.26 -18.60 4.29
C GLN A 53 17.93 -19.66 3.24
N GLN A 54 18.94 -20.12 2.49
CA GLN A 54 18.79 -21.17 1.45
C GLN A 54 17.61 -20.96 0.48
N LYS A 55 17.30 -19.69 0.14
CA LYS A 55 16.18 -19.23 -0.71
C LYS A 55 14.80 -19.23 -0.06
N GLU A 56 14.70 -19.54 1.23
CA GLU A 56 13.48 -19.42 2.04
C GLU A 56 13.49 -18.12 2.83
N ILE A 57 12.31 -17.52 3.04
CA ILE A 57 12.12 -16.35 3.89
C ILE A 57 11.73 -16.86 5.28
N LEU A 58 12.58 -16.64 6.27
CA LEU A 58 12.31 -17.01 7.66
C LEU A 58 11.79 -15.81 8.45
N ASN A 59 11.25 -16.06 9.65
CA ASN A 59 10.88 -14.99 10.57
C ASN A 59 12.12 -14.14 10.90
N PRO A 60 12.07 -12.81 10.72
CA PRO A 60 13.14 -11.91 11.15
C PRO A 60 13.38 -12.08 12.65
N ASN A 61 14.66 -12.09 13.04
CA ASN A 61 15.05 -12.01 14.45
C ASN A 61 15.82 -10.71 14.71
N GLU A 62 15.98 -10.36 15.98
CA GLU A 62 16.60 -9.10 16.39
C GLU A 62 18.01 -8.92 15.80
N VAL A 63 18.78 -10.01 15.71
CA VAL A 63 20.13 -10.01 15.12
C VAL A 63 20.07 -9.64 13.63
N SER A 64 19.19 -10.29 12.88
CA SER A 64 19.02 -10.05 11.44
C SER A 64 18.59 -8.60 11.15
N TRP A 65 17.73 -8.04 12.01
CA TRP A 65 17.33 -6.64 11.92
C TRP A 65 18.49 -5.67 12.18
N ARG A 66 19.28 -5.91 13.24
CA ARG A 66 20.44 -5.07 13.58
C ARG A 66 21.50 -5.09 12.46
N GLU A 67 21.82 -6.26 11.93
CA GLU A 67 22.77 -6.41 10.82
C GLU A 67 22.28 -5.72 9.55
N SER A 68 20.99 -5.88 9.24
CA SER A 68 20.33 -5.18 8.13
C SER A 68 20.49 -3.67 8.22
N GLU A 69 20.23 -3.10 9.40
CA GLU A 69 20.33 -1.66 9.63
C GLU A 69 21.79 -1.16 9.53
N VAL A 70 22.77 -1.93 9.98
CA VAL A 70 24.20 -1.61 9.79
C VAL A 70 24.56 -1.53 8.31
N LEU A 71 24.19 -2.54 7.52
CA LEU A 71 24.44 -2.57 6.07
C LEU A 71 23.78 -1.38 5.36
N TYR A 72 22.52 -1.09 5.71
CA TYR A 72 21.79 0.05 5.16
C TYR A 72 22.48 1.39 5.48
N ARG A 73 22.92 1.60 6.72
CA ARG A 73 23.64 2.83 7.11
C ARG A 73 24.95 3.01 6.36
N VAL A 74 25.70 1.93 6.13
CA VAL A 74 26.91 1.98 5.31
C VAL A 74 26.58 2.35 3.86
N ALA A 75 25.50 1.81 3.29
CA ALA A 75 25.05 2.18 1.95
C ALA A 75 24.69 3.67 1.85
N GLN A 76 23.98 4.22 2.85
CA GLN A 76 23.63 5.64 2.88
C GLN A 76 24.89 6.53 2.90
N ARG A 77 25.88 6.25 3.75
CA ARG A 77 27.14 7.02 3.76
C ARG A 77 27.84 7.02 2.41
N LYS A 78 27.81 5.90 1.68
CA LYS A 78 28.38 5.82 0.32
C LYS A 78 27.61 6.69 -0.67
N LEU A 79 26.27 6.75 -0.58
CA LEU A 79 25.45 7.63 -1.42
C LEU A 79 25.62 9.11 -1.09
N ASP A 80 25.82 9.43 0.19
CA ASP A 80 26.05 10.81 0.66
C ASP A 80 27.45 11.32 0.24
N SER A 81 28.41 10.41 0.08
CA SER A 81 29.77 10.72 -0.40
C SER A 81 29.89 10.77 -1.93
N GLU A 82 28.80 10.51 -2.66
CA GLU A 82 28.80 10.49 -4.13
C GLU A 82 28.84 11.91 -4.70
N THR A 83 29.76 12.15 -5.64
CA THR A 83 29.91 13.43 -6.34
C THR A 83 29.87 13.24 -7.86
N GLY A 84 29.55 14.31 -8.58
CA GLY A 84 29.56 14.34 -10.05
C GLY A 84 28.22 14.01 -10.70
N LYS A 85 28.26 13.60 -11.98
CA LYS A 85 27.06 13.36 -12.79
C LYS A 85 26.28 12.14 -12.30
N ALA A 86 24.95 12.28 -12.26
CA ALA A 86 24.04 11.19 -11.95
C ALA A 86 24.27 9.99 -12.90
N LYS A 87 24.23 8.78 -12.35
CA LYS A 87 24.32 7.51 -13.09
C LYS A 87 23.09 6.66 -12.78
N LEU A 88 22.81 5.68 -13.63
CA LEU A 88 21.68 4.76 -13.42
C LEU A 88 21.76 4.04 -12.06
N ALA A 89 22.96 3.64 -11.64
CA ALA A 89 23.22 3.01 -10.34
C ALA A 89 22.84 3.92 -9.16
N CYS A 90 22.96 5.25 -9.29
CA CYS A 90 22.56 6.21 -8.26
C CYS A 90 21.06 6.14 -7.99
N VAL A 91 20.27 6.06 -9.08
CA VAL A 91 18.81 5.93 -9.00
C VAL A 91 18.43 4.54 -8.46
N GLN A 92 19.08 3.48 -8.96
CA GLN A 92 18.85 2.12 -8.47
C GLN A 92 19.06 2.01 -6.96
N ALA A 93 20.18 2.55 -6.45
CA ALA A 93 20.52 2.53 -5.02
C ALA A 93 19.52 3.30 -4.16
N ARG A 94 19.08 4.49 -4.62
CA ARG A 94 18.13 5.31 -3.87
C ARG A 94 16.71 4.73 -3.93
N LEU A 95 16.29 4.21 -5.08
CA LEU A 95 14.98 3.55 -5.22
C LEU A 95 14.88 2.27 -4.37
N VAL A 96 15.92 1.43 -4.35
CA VAL A 96 15.94 0.26 -3.45
C VAL A 96 16.03 0.68 -1.98
N SER A 97 16.69 1.80 -1.67
CA SER A 97 16.68 2.39 -0.31
C SER A 97 15.28 2.82 0.12
N CYS A 98 14.48 3.44 -0.75
CA CYS A 98 13.08 3.78 -0.44
C CYS A 98 12.25 2.53 -0.12
N LEU A 99 12.42 1.45 -0.88
CA LEU A 99 11.75 0.18 -0.60
C LEU A 99 12.20 -0.44 0.74
N TYR A 100 13.49 -0.38 1.05
CA TYR A 100 14.02 -0.81 2.34
C TYR A 100 13.41 -0.02 3.51
N LEU A 101 13.32 1.31 3.37
CA LEU A 101 12.70 2.16 4.37
C LEU A 101 11.23 1.83 4.61
N LEU A 102 10.48 1.53 3.54
CA LEU A 102 9.09 1.09 3.67
C LEU A 102 8.98 -0.28 4.36
N SER A 103 9.85 -1.23 4.03
CA SER A 103 9.93 -2.54 4.71
C SER A 103 10.36 -2.45 6.17
N THR A 104 10.82 -1.29 6.64
CA THR A 104 11.19 -1.03 8.03
C THR A 104 10.30 0.05 8.65
N SER A 105 9.12 0.29 8.06
CA SER A 105 8.08 1.19 8.57
C SER A 105 8.52 2.64 8.76
N ARG A 106 9.35 3.14 7.82
CA ARG A 106 9.83 4.53 7.76
C ARG A 106 9.33 5.28 6.51
N PRO A 107 8.00 5.39 6.27
CA PRO A 107 7.46 5.96 5.03
C PRO A 107 7.78 7.45 4.86
N ASN A 108 7.82 8.24 5.94
CA ASN A 108 8.21 9.66 5.87
C ASN A 108 9.65 9.81 5.37
N GLN A 109 10.59 9.04 5.94
CA GLN A 109 11.98 9.03 5.48
C GLN A 109 12.09 8.54 4.04
N ALA A 110 11.28 7.54 3.65
CA ALA A 110 11.23 7.04 2.28
C ALA A 110 10.78 8.15 1.32
N TRP A 111 9.74 8.91 1.66
CA TRP A 111 9.22 10.01 0.84
C TRP A 111 10.24 11.13 0.64
N TYR A 112 10.95 11.56 1.69
CA TYR A 112 12.01 12.57 1.56
C TYR A 112 13.13 12.12 0.62
N LYS A 113 13.62 10.88 0.76
CA LYS A 113 14.64 10.32 -0.14
C LYS A 113 14.09 10.08 -1.55
N PHE A 114 12.81 9.77 -1.66
CA PHE A 114 12.15 9.56 -2.94
C PHE A 114 12.09 10.86 -3.76
N GLY A 115 11.91 12.02 -3.12
CA GLY A 115 12.01 13.33 -3.78
C GLY A 115 13.31 13.52 -4.57
N THR A 116 14.46 13.28 -3.94
CA THR A 116 15.77 13.31 -4.64
C THR A 116 15.87 12.23 -5.71
N THR A 117 15.29 11.05 -5.48
CA THR A 117 15.29 9.96 -6.46
C THR A 117 14.55 10.37 -7.74
N ILE A 118 13.39 11.02 -7.61
CA ILE A 118 12.63 11.56 -8.76
C ILE A 118 13.45 12.61 -9.51
N GLN A 119 14.11 13.54 -8.82
CA GLN A 119 14.97 14.54 -9.47
C GLN A 119 16.08 13.88 -10.31
N LEU A 120 16.68 12.79 -9.83
CA LEU A 120 17.70 12.03 -10.57
C LEU A 120 17.08 11.26 -11.76
N ILE A 121 15.88 10.68 -11.59
CA ILE A 121 15.12 10.03 -12.67
C ILE A 121 14.84 11.04 -13.79
N MET A 122 14.41 12.26 -13.44
CA MET A 122 14.15 13.33 -14.41
C MET A 122 15.44 13.81 -15.06
N SER A 123 16.51 14.00 -14.29
CA SER A 123 17.83 14.43 -14.80
C SER A 123 18.44 13.43 -15.78
N LEU A 124 18.22 12.12 -15.57
CA LEU A 124 18.64 11.06 -16.48
C LEU A 124 17.69 10.86 -17.67
N GLY A 125 16.58 11.60 -17.70
CA GLY A 125 15.55 11.51 -18.70
C GLY A 125 14.73 10.22 -18.67
N LEU A 126 14.72 9.43 -17.58
CA LEU A 126 14.12 8.08 -17.58
C LEU A 126 12.60 8.07 -17.86
N HIS A 127 11.94 9.21 -17.69
CA HIS A 127 10.53 9.43 -18.05
C HIS A 127 10.30 9.55 -19.56
N ARG A 128 11.37 9.67 -20.36
CA ARG A 128 11.29 9.82 -21.81
C ARG A 128 11.66 8.55 -22.59
N ALA A 129 10.88 8.20 -23.61
CA ALA A 129 11.11 7.03 -24.46
C ALA A 129 12.42 7.12 -25.27
N ASN A 130 12.76 8.31 -25.75
CA ASN A 130 13.92 8.53 -26.63
C ASN A 130 15.16 9.08 -25.91
N SER A 131 15.18 9.12 -24.57
CA SER A 131 16.34 9.63 -23.83
C SER A 131 17.41 8.57 -23.63
N GLY A 132 18.65 8.91 -24.01
CA GLY A 132 19.82 8.07 -23.72
C GLY A 132 19.76 6.69 -24.36
N CYS A 133 19.57 6.61 -25.68
CA CYS A 133 19.62 5.39 -26.49
C CYS A 133 20.93 4.62 -26.28
N SER A 134 20.96 3.79 -25.24
CA SER A 134 21.97 2.76 -25.06
C SER A 134 21.71 1.64 -26.05
N GLN A 135 22.76 1.18 -26.74
CA GLN A 135 22.68 -0.02 -27.56
C GLN A 135 22.59 -1.30 -26.73
N ASP A 136 22.89 -1.20 -25.43
CA ASP A 136 22.78 -2.31 -24.49
C ASP A 136 21.30 -2.56 -24.11
N PRO A 137 20.72 -3.73 -24.48
CA PRO A 137 19.34 -4.08 -24.17
C PRO A 137 19.06 -4.13 -22.66
N VAL A 138 20.04 -4.55 -21.84
CA VAL A 138 19.90 -4.63 -20.37
C VAL A 138 19.71 -3.22 -19.81
N ILE A 139 20.55 -2.27 -20.22
CA ILE A 139 20.43 -0.88 -19.76
C ILE A 139 19.10 -0.28 -20.20
N ARG A 140 18.66 -0.54 -21.44
CA ARG A 140 17.39 -0.02 -21.96
C ARG A 140 16.20 -0.52 -21.15
N GLU A 141 16.11 -1.82 -20.88
CA GLU A 141 15.03 -2.37 -20.06
C GLU A 141 15.12 -1.94 -18.60
N CYS A 142 16.33 -1.86 -18.01
CA CYS A 142 16.51 -1.32 -16.67
C CYS A 142 15.96 0.10 -16.55
N ARG A 143 16.20 0.99 -17.54
CA ARG A 143 15.66 2.36 -17.53
C ARG A 143 14.12 2.37 -17.46
N LYS A 144 13.45 1.55 -18.29
CA LYS A 144 11.98 1.41 -18.26
C LYS A 144 11.51 0.86 -16.92
N ARG A 145 12.11 -0.23 -16.44
CA ARG A 145 11.70 -0.89 -15.19
C ARG A 145 11.90 0.03 -13.97
N ILE A 146 12.99 0.79 -13.92
CA ILE A 146 13.24 1.78 -12.86
C ILE A 146 12.15 2.86 -12.88
N PHE A 147 11.86 3.42 -14.05
CA PHE A 147 10.87 4.48 -14.17
C PHE A 147 9.48 4.00 -13.70
N TRP A 148 9.02 2.86 -14.20
CA TRP A 148 7.69 2.35 -13.83
C TRP A 148 7.62 1.85 -12.38
N ALA A 149 8.69 1.27 -11.84
CA ALA A 149 8.78 0.97 -10.41
C ALA A 149 8.71 2.24 -9.55
N ALA A 150 9.37 3.32 -9.97
CA ALA A 150 9.29 4.60 -9.29
C ALA A 150 7.89 5.22 -9.42
N SER A 151 7.25 5.16 -10.58
CA SER A 151 5.86 5.63 -10.76
C SER A 151 4.88 4.87 -9.87
N THR A 152 5.03 3.55 -9.75
CA THR A 152 4.23 2.75 -8.80
C THR A 152 4.46 3.22 -7.36
N LEU A 153 5.71 3.42 -6.98
CA LEU A 153 6.07 3.85 -5.63
C LEU A 153 5.56 5.27 -5.30
N ASP A 154 5.66 6.18 -6.26
CA ASP A 154 5.18 7.56 -6.16
C ASP A 154 3.69 7.60 -5.81
N THR A 155 2.87 6.83 -6.53
CA THR A 155 1.43 6.74 -6.26
C THR A 155 1.15 6.21 -4.85
N TYR A 156 1.81 5.14 -4.41
CA TYR A 156 1.53 4.60 -3.09
C TYR A 156 2.01 5.50 -1.96
N LEU A 157 3.20 6.09 -2.07
CA LEU A 157 3.67 7.09 -1.11
C LEU A 157 2.71 8.28 -1.03
N SER A 158 2.15 8.70 -2.16
CA SER A 158 1.16 9.78 -2.23
C SER A 158 -0.12 9.42 -1.49
N VAL A 159 -0.68 8.24 -1.76
CA VAL A 159 -1.91 7.76 -1.11
C VAL A 159 -1.71 7.59 0.40
N ILE A 160 -0.64 6.89 0.80
CA ILE A 160 -0.37 6.55 2.20
C ILE A 160 -0.12 7.80 3.05
N LEU A 161 0.57 8.79 2.49
CA LEU A 161 0.94 10.02 3.23
C LEU A 161 -0.02 11.18 2.97
N GLY A 162 -1.08 10.98 2.19
CA GLY A 162 -2.01 12.05 1.81
C GLY A 162 -1.32 13.20 1.07
N LYS A 163 -0.26 12.91 0.31
CA LYS A 163 0.57 13.92 -0.39
C LYS A 163 0.30 13.87 -1.90
N PRO A 164 0.45 15.00 -2.63
CA PRO A 164 0.41 14.98 -4.08
C PRO A 164 1.56 14.14 -4.68
N PRO A 165 1.31 13.41 -5.78
CA PRO A 165 2.37 12.69 -6.50
C PRO A 165 3.41 13.63 -7.11
N LEU A 166 4.65 13.15 -7.16
CA LEU A 166 5.78 13.88 -7.76
C LEU A 166 5.87 13.68 -9.28
N ILE A 167 5.34 12.57 -9.81
CA ILE A 167 5.34 12.28 -11.25
C ILE A 167 3.96 12.63 -11.84
N HIS A 168 3.93 13.61 -12.74
CA HIS A 168 2.77 13.88 -13.58
C HIS A 168 2.85 13.02 -14.85
N LEU A 169 1.81 12.22 -15.11
CA LEU A 169 1.80 11.32 -16.28
C LEU A 169 1.74 12.07 -17.61
N ASP A 170 1.31 13.33 -17.61
CA ASP A 170 1.27 14.18 -18.81
C ASP A 170 2.69 14.53 -19.32
N ASP A 171 3.71 14.44 -18.46
CA ASP A 171 5.12 14.68 -18.80
C ASP A 171 5.87 13.41 -19.21
N VAL A 172 5.16 12.28 -19.38
CA VAL A 172 5.75 10.94 -19.52
C VAL A 172 5.38 10.34 -20.87
N ASP A 173 6.39 10.04 -21.70
CA ASP A 173 6.23 9.23 -22.92
C ASP A 173 6.97 7.87 -22.84
N GLN A 174 7.55 7.53 -21.69
CA GLN A 174 8.25 6.26 -21.48
C GLN A 174 7.34 5.05 -21.72
N LYS A 175 7.83 4.08 -22.49
CA LYS A 175 7.10 2.84 -22.77
C LYS A 175 7.15 1.89 -21.57
N LEU A 176 6.10 1.08 -21.40
CA LEU A 176 6.14 -0.03 -20.44
C LEU A 176 7.32 -0.99 -20.74
N PRO A 177 7.90 -1.63 -19.72
CA PRO A 177 8.94 -2.65 -19.92
C PRO A 177 8.41 -3.80 -20.76
N GLU A 178 9.32 -4.51 -21.42
CA GLU A 178 8.99 -5.77 -22.06
C GLU A 178 8.93 -6.90 -21.00
N ALA A 179 8.00 -7.83 -21.16
CA ALA A 179 7.84 -8.99 -20.28
C ALA A 179 8.90 -10.06 -20.59
N ILE A 180 10.17 -9.70 -20.42
CA ILE A 180 11.34 -10.53 -20.71
C ILE A 180 12.11 -10.75 -19.42
N ASP A 181 12.43 -11.99 -19.07
CA ASP A 181 13.20 -12.28 -17.87
C ASP A 181 14.69 -11.92 -18.03
N ASP A 182 15.38 -11.70 -16.91
CA ASP A 182 16.79 -11.23 -16.91
C ASP A 182 17.71 -12.17 -17.70
N GLN A 183 17.49 -13.48 -17.62
CA GLN A 183 18.28 -14.49 -18.34
C GLN A 183 18.14 -14.38 -19.88
N ASP A 184 17.03 -13.81 -20.33
CA ASP A 184 16.67 -13.68 -21.75
C ASP A 184 17.01 -12.29 -22.30
N LEU A 185 17.50 -11.37 -21.45
CA LEU A 185 17.98 -10.04 -21.84
C LEU A 185 19.39 -10.10 -22.45
N THR A 186 19.53 -10.85 -23.54
CA THR A 186 20.78 -10.97 -24.31
C THR A 186 20.65 -10.33 -25.69
N ILE A 187 21.80 -9.94 -26.26
CA ILE A 187 21.85 -9.33 -27.59
C ILE A 187 21.35 -10.35 -28.63
N GLY A 188 20.17 -10.10 -29.21
CA GLY A 188 19.65 -10.86 -30.36
C GLY A 188 18.52 -11.87 -30.08
N LEU A 189 18.10 -12.06 -28.83
CA LEU A 189 17.09 -13.09 -28.47
C LEU A 189 15.72 -12.53 -28.01
N THR A 190 15.54 -11.21 -27.95
CA THR A 190 14.31 -10.58 -27.42
C THR A 190 13.02 -10.96 -28.16
N ALA A 191 13.11 -11.36 -29.43
CA ALA A 191 11.95 -11.77 -30.22
C ALA A 191 11.55 -13.26 -30.05
N ALA A 192 12.47 -14.12 -29.61
CA ALA A 192 12.31 -15.58 -29.70
C ALA A 192 11.40 -16.20 -28.62
N ARG A 193 10.98 -15.44 -27.60
CA ARG A 193 10.20 -15.95 -26.44
C ARG A 193 8.89 -15.20 -26.18
N GLN A 194 8.38 -14.48 -27.17
CA GLN A 194 7.06 -13.85 -27.06
C GLN A 194 5.98 -14.92 -26.80
N GLY A 195 5.33 -14.84 -25.64
CA GLY A 195 4.25 -15.76 -25.23
C GLY A 195 4.52 -16.62 -23.99
N GLN A 196 5.76 -16.64 -23.47
CA GLN A 196 6.07 -17.33 -22.21
C GLN A 196 5.71 -16.51 -20.96
N ASP A 197 5.47 -17.19 -19.85
CA ASP A 197 5.27 -16.58 -18.54
C ASP A 197 6.57 -16.02 -17.97
N SER A 198 6.62 -14.68 -17.92
CA SER A 198 7.75 -13.91 -17.39
C SER A 198 7.43 -13.37 -16.00
N VAL A 199 8.41 -13.39 -15.11
CA VAL A 199 8.30 -12.78 -13.77
C VAL A 199 8.23 -11.25 -13.83
N ILE A 200 8.59 -10.62 -14.95
CA ILE A 200 8.49 -9.17 -15.15
C ILE A 200 7.05 -8.74 -15.46
N ARG A 201 6.21 -9.65 -15.98
CA ARG A 201 4.79 -9.40 -16.30
C ARG A 201 4.03 -8.82 -15.10
N ALA A 202 4.26 -9.33 -13.90
CA ALA A 202 3.62 -8.81 -12.69
C ALA A 202 4.02 -7.36 -12.36
N SER A 203 5.27 -6.96 -12.64
CA SER A 203 5.71 -5.56 -12.48
C SER A 203 4.98 -4.61 -13.44
N ILE A 204 4.75 -5.05 -14.67
CA ILE A 204 4.03 -4.29 -15.70
C ILE A 204 2.57 -4.12 -15.29
N LEU A 205 1.90 -5.23 -14.93
CA LEU A 205 0.50 -5.22 -14.50
C LEU A 205 0.30 -4.36 -13.25
N HIS A 206 1.24 -4.42 -12.29
CA HIS A 206 1.21 -3.59 -11.10
C HIS A 206 1.33 -2.11 -11.44
N ALA A 207 2.26 -1.73 -12.33
CA ALA A 207 2.38 -0.35 -12.79
C ALA A 207 1.09 0.16 -13.46
N GLN A 208 0.43 -0.67 -14.29
CA GLN A 208 -0.82 -0.32 -14.97
C GLN A 208 -1.96 -0.02 -13.99
N ILE A 209 -2.24 -0.90 -13.03
CA ILE A 209 -3.31 -0.63 -12.05
C ILE A 209 -2.96 0.58 -11.18
N THR A 210 -1.68 0.78 -10.84
CA THR A 210 -1.26 1.93 -10.07
C THR A 210 -1.42 3.26 -10.83
N CYS A 211 -1.42 3.26 -12.18
CA CYS A 211 -1.82 4.42 -12.97
C CYS A 211 -3.30 4.76 -12.79
N ILE A 212 -4.18 3.75 -12.78
CA ILE A 212 -5.61 3.93 -12.51
C ILE A 212 -5.81 4.50 -11.11
N VAL A 213 -5.13 3.91 -10.10
CA VAL A 213 -5.14 4.40 -8.71
C VAL A 213 -4.68 5.85 -8.62
N LYS A 214 -3.62 6.24 -9.35
CA LYS A 214 -3.11 7.61 -9.36
C LYS A 214 -4.15 8.61 -9.86
N GLN A 215 -4.82 8.29 -10.95
CA GLN A 215 -5.86 9.13 -11.54
C GLN A 215 -7.10 9.18 -10.64
N ALA A 216 -7.54 8.04 -10.10
CA ALA A 216 -8.64 7.94 -9.17
C ALA A 216 -8.39 8.75 -7.89
N ALA A 217 -7.19 8.68 -7.31
CA ALA A 217 -6.81 9.44 -6.14
C ALA A 217 -6.92 10.96 -6.40
N ARG A 218 -6.35 11.44 -7.52
CA ARG A 218 -6.41 12.85 -7.93
C ARG A 218 -7.84 13.35 -8.13
N GLU A 219 -8.73 12.48 -8.59
CA GLU A 219 -10.10 12.84 -8.92
C GLU A 219 -11.09 12.71 -7.76
N GLN A 220 -10.94 11.70 -6.90
CA GLN A 220 -11.84 11.44 -5.77
C GLN A 220 -11.49 12.30 -4.54
N TYR A 221 -10.19 12.59 -4.35
CA TYR A 221 -9.64 13.30 -3.20
C TYR A 221 -9.02 14.65 -3.60
N SER A 222 -9.62 15.29 -4.61
CA SER A 222 -9.19 16.62 -5.05
C SER A 222 -9.50 17.67 -3.99
N VAL A 223 -8.59 18.64 -3.81
CA VAL A 223 -8.84 19.86 -3.02
C VAL A 223 -10.05 20.62 -3.55
N SER A 224 -10.29 20.57 -4.86
CA SER A 224 -11.51 21.12 -5.45
C SER A 224 -12.68 20.17 -5.21
N ARG A 225 -13.63 20.62 -4.38
CA ARG A 225 -14.80 19.82 -4.00
C ARG A 225 -15.65 19.52 -5.24
N LYS A 226 -15.76 18.23 -5.55
CA LYS A 226 -16.69 17.71 -6.56
C LYS A 226 -18.04 17.41 -5.93
N THR A 227 -19.10 17.57 -6.71
CA THR A 227 -20.46 17.17 -6.31
C THR A 227 -20.54 15.66 -6.09
N SER A 228 -21.51 15.22 -5.27
CA SER A 228 -21.77 13.80 -5.04
C SER A 228 -21.97 13.00 -6.33
N GLN A 229 -22.70 13.57 -7.30
CA GLN A 229 -22.93 12.95 -8.61
C GLN A 229 -21.62 12.79 -9.42
N GLN A 230 -20.73 13.79 -9.39
CA GLN A 230 -19.43 13.71 -10.05
C GLN A 230 -18.51 12.66 -9.41
N LYS A 231 -18.52 12.55 -8.06
CA LYS A 231 -17.75 11.53 -7.33
C LYS A 231 -18.21 10.12 -7.70
N LEU A 232 -19.52 9.88 -7.70
CA LEU A 232 -20.11 8.58 -8.10
C LEU A 232 -19.84 8.26 -9.58
N GLY A 233 -20.01 9.22 -10.48
CA GLY A 233 -19.70 9.03 -11.91
C GLY A 233 -18.22 8.71 -12.16
N SER A 234 -17.32 9.38 -11.44
CA SER A 234 -15.89 9.08 -11.49
C SER A 234 -15.60 7.67 -10.96
N ALA A 235 -16.27 7.26 -9.87
CA ALA A 235 -16.11 5.92 -9.30
C ALA A 235 -16.52 4.81 -10.27
N GLN A 236 -17.69 4.96 -10.91
CA GLN A 236 -18.16 4.02 -11.92
C GLN A 236 -17.17 3.86 -13.09
N ARG A 237 -16.63 4.98 -13.59
CA ARG A 237 -15.65 4.95 -14.68
C ARG A 237 -14.38 4.20 -14.28
N PHE A 238 -13.79 4.55 -13.13
CA PHE A 238 -12.58 3.88 -12.67
C PHE A 238 -12.82 2.41 -12.33
N ASN A 239 -14.00 2.04 -11.80
CA ASN A 239 -14.36 0.64 -11.60
C ASN A 239 -14.39 -0.15 -12.93
N ALA A 240 -14.89 0.46 -14.01
CA ALA A 240 -14.84 -0.16 -15.34
C ALA A 240 -13.40 -0.35 -15.85
N GLU A 241 -12.52 0.65 -15.63
CA GLU A 241 -11.10 0.55 -15.99
C GLU A 241 -10.39 -0.55 -15.18
N VAL A 242 -10.62 -0.62 -13.87
CA VAL A 242 -10.08 -1.67 -12.99
C VAL A 242 -10.58 -3.06 -13.41
N LYS A 243 -11.87 -3.19 -13.75
CA LYS A 243 -12.45 -4.44 -14.25
C LYS A 243 -11.83 -4.87 -15.57
N SER A 244 -11.63 -3.92 -16.50
CA SER A 244 -10.95 -4.18 -17.77
C SER A 244 -9.50 -4.60 -17.56
N TRP A 245 -8.79 -3.96 -16.64
CA TRP A 245 -7.44 -4.37 -16.25
C TRP A 245 -7.45 -5.80 -15.71
N HIS A 246 -8.34 -6.12 -14.76
CA HIS A 246 -8.42 -7.45 -14.15
C HIS A 246 -8.71 -8.54 -15.19
N ALA A 247 -9.61 -8.27 -16.14
CA ALA A 247 -9.93 -9.19 -17.24
C ALA A 247 -8.76 -9.42 -18.22
N SER A 248 -7.78 -8.52 -18.26
CA SER A 248 -6.58 -8.65 -19.11
C SER A 248 -5.46 -9.50 -18.50
N LEU A 249 -5.61 -9.91 -17.23
CA LEU A 249 -4.57 -10.67 -16.55
C LEU A 249 -4.39 -12.06 -17.20
N PRO A 250 -3.14 -12.51 -17.40
CA PRO A 250 -2.88 -13.87 -17.86
C PRO A 250 -3.32 -14.88 -16.79
N VAL A 251 -3.70 -16.10 -17.20
CA VAL A 251 -4.24 -17.13 -16.31
C VAL A 251 -3.37 -17.33 -15.07
N VAL A 252 -2.04 -17.39 -15.25
CA VAL A 252 -1.06 -17.57 -14.16
C VAL A 252 -1.05 -16.43 -13.14
N LEU A 253 -1.56 -15.23 -13.46
CA LEU A 253 -1.64 -14.09 -12.54
C LEU A 253 -3.09 -13.69 -12.19
N SER A 254 -4.09 -14.30 -12.82
CA SER A 254 -5.52 -13.97 -12.68
C SER A 254 -6.16 -14.40 -11.36
N GLY A 255 -5.49 -15.26 -10.57
CA GLY A 255 -6.06 -15.91 -9.39
C GLY A 255 -6.88 -17.18 -9.71
N ALA A 256 -7.01 -17.57 -10.99
CA ALA A 256 -7.70 -18.80 -11.38
C ALA A 256 -6.97 -20.09 -10.97
N ILE A 257 -5.65 -20.02 -10.77
CA ILE A 257 -4.83 -21.15 -10.32
C ILE A 257 -4.62 -21.04 -8.81
N HIS A 258 -4.83 -22.14 -8.09
CA HIS A 258 -4.60 -22.18 -6.65
C HIS A 258 -3.15 -21.78 -6.31
N PRO A 259 -2.91 -20.84 -5.38
CA PRO A 259 -1.56 -20.30 -5.14
C PRO A 259 -0.50 -21.35 -4.73
N LEU A 260 -0.92 -22.45 -4.10
CA LEU A 260 -0.02 -23.55 -3.74
C LEU A 260 0.51 -24.34 -4.96
N SER A 261 -0.20 -24.31 -6.09
CA SER A 261 0.22 -24.97 -7.34
C SER A 261 1.29 -24.19 -8.10
N LEU A 262 1.64 -22.99 -7.63
CA LEU A 262 2.60 -22.10 -8.28
C LEU A 262 3.92 -22.06 -7.53
N ILE A 263 5.00 -21.81 -8.28
CA ILE A 263 6.32 -21.56 -7.69
C ILE A 263 6.28 -20.29 -6.80
N PRO A 264 7.15 -20.19 -5.78
CA PRO A 264 7.03 -19.15 -4.74
C PRO A 264 7.05 -17.70 -5.23
N ILE A 265 7.70 -17.40 -6.36
CA ILE A 265 7.70 -16.04 -6.93
C ILE A 265 6.32 -15.67 -7.49
N PHE A 266 5.68 -16.54 -8.28
CA PHE A 266 4.36 -16.27 -8.84
C PHE A 266 3.29 -16.23 -7.75
N ARG A 267 3.40 -17.09 -6.72
CA ARG A 267 2.53 -17.02 -5.53
C ARG A 267 2.54 -15.62 -4.91
N ARG A 268 3.73 -15.09 -4.61
CA ARG A 268 3.89 -13.75 -4.05
C ARG A 268 3.42 -12.65 -4.99
N GLN A 269 3.62 -12.82 -6.30
CA GLN A 269 3.17 -11.84 -7.30
C GLN A 269 1.65 -11.77 -7.39
N ILE A 270 0.96 -12.91 -7.37
CA ILE A 270 -0.50 -12.96 -7.34
C ILE A 270 -1.04 -12.28 -6.09
N THR A 271 -0.49 -12.60 -4.91
CA THR A 271 -0.91 -11.95 -3.66
C THR A 271 -0.78 -10.42 -3.76
N VAL A 272 0.34 -9.92 -4.29
CA VAL A 272 0.53 -8.46 -4.48
C VAL A 272 -0.50 -7.88 -5.46
N LEU A 273 -0.77 -8.56 -6.59
CA LEU A 273 -1.73 -8.07 -7.58
C LEU A 273 -3.17 -8.13 -7.07
N GLN A 274 -3.54 -9.15 -6.30
CA GLN A 274 -4.85 -9.25 -5.63
C GLN A 274 -5.04 -8.12 -4.62
N LEU A 275 -4.03 -7.84 -3.79
CA LEU A 275 -4.07 -6.72 -2.84
C LEU A 275 -4.11 -5.36 -3.56
N ALA A 276 -3.37 -5.19 -4.65
CA ALA A 276 -3.43 -3.98 -5.46
C ALA A 276 -4.80 -3.79 -6.12
N HIS A 277 -5.42 -4.88 -6.59
CA HIS A 277 -6.78 -4.89 -7.15
C HIS A 277 -7.83 -4.49 -6.11
N ALA A 278 -7.80 -5.13 -4.95
CA ALA A 278 -8.70 -4.83 -3.84
C ALA A 278 -8.51 -3.38 -3.37
N HIS A 279 -7.27 -2.93 -3.19
CA HIS A 279 -6.98 -1.56 -2.79
C HIS A 279 -7.49 -0.52 -3.79
N ALA A 280 -7.34 -0.75 -5.10
CA ALA A 280 -7.88 0.16 -6.11
C ALA A 280 -9.40 0.31 -5.96
N ARG A 281 -10.13 -0.82 -5.87
CA ARG A 281 -11.59 -0.82 -5.67
C ARG A 281 -11.98 -0.15 -4.35
N MET A 282 -11.28 -0.42 -3.26
CA MET A 282 -11.50 0.24 -1.97
C MET A 282 -11.31 1.76 -2.06
N LEU A 283 -10.17 2.21 -2.59
CA LEU A 283 -9.84 3.64 -2.72
C LEU A 283 -10.86 4.40 -3.58
N ILE A 284 -11.29 3.79 -4.70
CA ILE A 284 -12.26 4.39 -5.62
C ILE A 284 -13.63 4.57 -4.95
N ASN A 285 -14.06 3.58 -4.17
CA ASN A 285 -15.44 3.46 -3.72
C ASN A 285 -15.69 3.90 -2.27
N ARG A 286 -14.67 3.92 -1.40
CA ARG A 286 -14.83 4.27 0.02
C ARG A 286 -15.47 5.65 0.29
N PRO A 287 -15.35 6.69 -0.56
CA PRO A 287 -16.13 7.93 -0.37
C PRO A 287 -17.65 7.70 -0.34
N SER A 288 -18.15 6.68 -1.05
CA SER A 288 -19.59 6.37 -1.10
C SER A 288 -20.17 5.92 0.25
N LEU A 289 -19.35 5.51 1.20
CA LEU A 289 -19.81 5.10 2.55
C LEU A 289 -20.34 6.28 3.36
N ILE A 290 -19.81 7.48 3.11
CA ILE A 290 -20.08 8.67 3.91
C ILE A 290 -20.79 9.77 3.10
N LEU A 291 -20.79 9.66 1.77
CA LEU A 291 -21.36 10.64 0.85
C LEU A 291 -22.89 10.72 0.95
N GLU A 292 -23.41 11.94 1.05
CA GLU A 292 -24.84 12.23 1.01
C GLU A 292 -25.29 12.54 -0.43
N THR A 293 -26.38 11.92 -0.87
CA THR A 293 -26.90 12.07 -2.25
C THR A 293 -28.34 11.58 -2.35
N GLY A 294 -29.11 12.19 -3.27
CA GLY A 294 -30.42 11.68 -3.68
C GLY A 294 -30.35 10.45 -4.61
N GLN A 295 -29.18 10.12 -5.16
CA GLN A 295 -28.96 8.97 -6.05
C GLN A 295 -28.66 7.69 -5.25
N LEU A 296 -29.60 7.24 -4.44
CA LEU A 296 -29.40 6.14 -3.49
C LEU A 296 -28.97 4.84 -4.18
N GLU A 297 -29.64 4.42 -5.26
CA GLU A 297 -29.30 3.18 -5.98
C GLU A 297 -27.85 3.20 -6.48
N PHE A 298 -27.43 4.32 -7.07
CA PHE A 298 -26.08 4.45 -7.59
C PHE A 298 -25.02 4.44 -6.46
N LYS A 299 -25.31 5.11 -5.34
CA LYS A 299 -24.48 5.05 -4.13
C LYS A 299 -24.33 3.61 -3.65
N LEU A 300 -25.42 2.85 -3.54
CA LEU A 300 -25.39 1.48 -3.01
C LEU A 300 -24.56 0.52 -3.86
N VAL A 301 -24.56 0.69 -5.19
CA VAL A 301 -23.65 -0.07 -6.07
C VAL A 301 -22.19 0.21 -5.72
N GLN A 302 -21.82 1.47 -5.48
CA GLN A 302 -20.43 1.79 -5.10
C GLN A 302 -20.09 1.28 -3.69
N VAL A 303 -21.03 1.36 -2.74
CA VAL A 303 -20.83 0.80 -1.39
C VAL A 303 -20.59 -0.71 -1.48
N GLN A 304 -21.41 -1.43 -2.23
CA GLN A 304 -21.24 -2.87 -2.47
C GLN A 304 -19.83 -3.19 -2.99
N GLU A 305 -19.39 -2.49 -4.04
CA GLU A 305 -18.04 -2.68 -4.60
C GLU A 305 -16.93 -2.44 -3.57
N CYS A 306 -17.12 -1.45 -2.69
CA CYS A 306 -16.18 -1.14 -1.62
C CYS A 306 -16.09 -2.28 -0.59
N ILE A 307 -17.23 -2.80 -0.12
CA ILE A 307 -17.25 -3.82 0.93
C ILE A 307 -16.79 -5.17 0.40
N THR A 308 -17.20 -5.55 -0.82
CA THR A 308 -16.66 -6.75 -1.47
C THR A 308 -15.15 -6.65 -1.60
N ALA A 309 -14.60 -5.51 -2.04
CA ALA A 309 -13.16 -5.34 -2.16
C ALA A 309 -12.43 -5.39 -0.80
N ALA A 310 -13.02 -4.82 0.25
CA ALA A 310 -12.46 -4.92 1.60
C ALA A 310 -12.44 -6.37 2.08
N LYS A 311 -13.53 -7.12 1.90
CA LYS A 311 -13.59 -8.55 2.23
C LYS A 311 -12.55 -9.35 1.44
N ASP A 312 -12.45 -9.14 0.12
CA ASP A 312 -11.46 -9.80 -0.75
C ASP A 312 -10.02 -9.57 -0.23
N ALA A 313 -9.71 -8.36 0.23
CA ALA A 313 -8.41 -8.04 0.84
C ALA A 313 -8.20 -8.80 2.15
N LEU A 314 -9.20 -8.79 3.05
CA LEU A 314 -9.12 -9.49 4.35
C LEU A 314 -8.95 -11.01 4.15
N ASP A 315 -9.71 -11.62 3.24
CA ASP A 315 -9.60 -13.04 2.89
C ASP A 315 -8.22 -13.35 2.30
N THR A 316 -7.70 -12.50 1.40
CA THR A 316 -6.35 -12.66 0.82
C THR A 316 -5.29 -12.61 1.91
N VAL A 317 -5.40 -11.67 2.85
CA VAL A 317 -4.45 -11.52 3.97
C VAL A 317 -4.52 -12.71 4.92
N LEU A 318 -5.72 -13.17 5.25
CA LEU A 318 -5.94 -14.32 6.13
C LEU A 318 -5.43 -15.62 5.49
N ALA A 319 -5.74 -15.88 4.23
CA ALA A 319 -5.19 -17.02 3.50
C ALA A 319 -3.65 -16.98 3.46
N SER A 320 -3.09 -15.78 3.36
CA SER A 320 -1.65 -15.53 3.35
C SER A 320 -1.01 -15.55 4.74
N SER A 321 -1.76 -15.46 5.85
CA SER A 321 -1.21 -15.51 7.22
C SER A 321 -0.93 -16.96 7.64
N PHE A 322 -1.67 -17.93 7.10
CA PHE A 322 -1.43 -19.36 7.29
C PHE A 322 -0.17 -19.86 6.58
N SER A 323 0.27 -19.19 5.51
CA SER A 323 1.62 -19.36 4.96
C SER A 323 2.53 -18.33 5.63
N LYS A 324 3.31 -18.73 6.64
CA LYS A 324 4.26 -17.91 7.44
C LYS A 324 5.23 -16.98 6.65
N GLU A 325 5.17 -16.97 5.33
CA GLU A 325 6.05 -16.28 4.39
C GLU A 325 5.56 -14.91 3.90
N THR A 326 4.26 -14.59 3.99
CA THR A 326 3.66 -13.51 3.16
C THR A 326 3.32 -12.22 3.89
N PHE A 327 2.87 -12.28 5.15
CA PHE A 327 2.45 -11.07 5.87
C PHE A 327 3.60 -10.07 6.08
N GLN A 328 4.83 -10.58 6.24
CA GLN A 328 6.01 -9.77 6.60
C GLN A 328 6.83 -9.31 5.38
N ALA A 329 6.70 -9.97 4.23
CA ALA A 329 7.62 -9.79 3.11
C ALA A 329 7.33 -8.56 2.23
N PHE A 330 6.13 -7.96 2.34
CA PHE A 330 5.73 -6.83 1.52
C PHE A 330 5.11 -5.71 2.36
N TRP A 331 5.78 -4.55 2.38
CA TRP A 331 5.42 -3.40 3.21
C TRP A 331 4.00 -2.88 3.00
N TYR A 332 3.44 -3.12 1.81
CA TYR A 332 2.12 -2.64 1.42
C TYR A 332 0.97 -3.49 2.01
N THR A 333 1.22 -4.76 2.36
CA THR A 333 0.18 -5.66 2.88
C THR A 333 -0.48 -5.08 4.13
N GLN A 334 0.31 -4.58 5.09
CA GLN A 334 -0.20 -4.00 6.32
C GLN A 334 -1.10 -2.78 6.07
N PHE A 335 -0.72 -1.94 5.09
CA PHE A 335 -1.50 -0.76 4.73
C PHE A 335 -2.84 -1.12 4.09
N VAL A 336 -2.86 -2.11 3.19
CA VAL A 336 -4.10 -2.59 2.58
C VAL A 336 -5.00 -3.26 3.62
N SER A 337 -4.44 -4.05 4.53
CA SER A 337 -5.20 -4.65 5.65
C SER A 337 -5.84 -3.57 6.52
N PHE A 338 -5.07 -2.56 6.91
CA PHE A 338 -5.58 -1.42 7.68
C PHE A 338 -6.75 -0.74 6.96
N ASN A 339 -6.60 -0.42 5.67
CA ASN A 339 -7.67 0.17 4.87
C ASN A 339 -8.93 -0.70 4.82
N ALA A 340 -8.77 -2.00 4.60
CA ALA A 340 -9.88 -2.94 4.53
C ALA A 340 -10.64 -3.04 5.87
N LEU A 341 -9.91 -3.10 6.99
CA LEU A 341 -10.49 -3.12 8.34
C LEU A 341 -11.25 -1.81 8.64
N THR A 342 -10.64 -0.67 8.34
CA THR A 342 -11.28 0.64 8.50
C THR A 342 -12.57 0.75 7.69
N ILE A 343 -12.57 0.27 6.43
CA ILE A 343 -13.77 0.22 5.58
C ILE A 343 -14.84 -0.68 6.18
N ALA A 344 -14.47 -1.90 6.63
CA ALA A 344 -15.40 -2.85 7.23
C ALA A 344 -16.07 -2.26 8.49
N TYR A 345 -15.28 -1.68 9.40
CA TYR A 345 -15.83 -1.07 10.61
C TYR A 345 -16.68 0.16 10.33
N ILE A 346 -16.24 1.06 9.46
CA ILE A 346 -17.05 2.24 9.09
C ILE A 346 -18.38 1.80 8.48
N TYR A 347 -18.38 0.81 7.59
CA TYR A 347 -19.61 0.26 7.04
C TYR A 347 -20.55 -0.28 8.12
N LEU A 348 -20.05 -1.11 9.03
CA LEU A 348 -20.85 -1.66 10.13
C LEU A 348 -21.41 -0.55 11.02
N ILE A 349 -20.62 0.47 11.35
CA ILE A 349 -21.09 1.67 12.07
C ILE A 349 -22.22 2.35 11.27
N GLN A 350 -22.02 2.65 9.98
CA GLN A 350 -23.05 3.28 9.16
C GLN A 350 -24.37 2.49 9.13
N ARG A 351 -24.28 1.16 9.06
CA ARG A 351 -25.43 0.25 9.07
C ARG A 351 -26.17 0.30 10.41
N ARG A 352 -25.45 0.20 11.53
CA ARG A 352 -26.05 0.24 12.88
C ARG A 352 -26.64 1.61 13.25
N HIS A 353 -26.08 2.69 12.71
CA HIS A 353 -26.65 4.03 12.85
C HIS A 353 -27.85 4.30 11.93
N GLY A 354 -28.19 3.40 11.00
CA GLY A 354 -29.29 3.58 10.04
C GLY A 354 -28.98 4.56 8.91
N ARG A 355 -27.70 4.89 8.68
CA ARG A 355 -27.26 5.80 7.60
C ARG A 355 -27.06 5.08 6.26
N LEU A 356 -26.91 3.76 6.29
CA LEU A 356 -26.90 2.89 5.11
C LEU A 356 -27.97 1.79 5.26
N VAL A 357 -28.61 1.44 4.16
CA VAL A 357 -29.54 0.31 4.08
C VAL A 357 -28.80 -1.02 3.93
N ALA A 358 -29.52 -2.13 4.16
CA ALA A 358 -28.96 -3.46 4.02
C ALA A 358 -28.63 -3.73 2.56
N LEU A 359 -27.45 -4.29 2.32
CA LEU A 359 -27.03 -4.72 1.01
C LEU A 359 -27.32 -6.21 0.83
N ASN A 360 -27.66 -6.60 -0.41
CA ASN A 360 -27.81 -8.00 -0.77
C ASN A 360 -26.43 -8.57 -1.12
N MET A 361 -25.72 -9.08 -0.10
CA MET A 361 -24.38 -9.64 -0.22
C MET A 361 -24.40 -11.15 -0.03
N ASP A 362 -23.35 -11.82 -0.51
CA ASP A 362 -23.12 -13.25 -0.36
C ASP A 362 -22.59 -13.64 1.04
N PHE A 363 -22.45 -12.66 1.94
CA PHE A 363 -22.04 -12.84 3.33
C PHE A 363 -22.86 -11.94 4.27
N SER A 364 -22.93 -12.32 5.54
CA SER A 364 -23.62 -11.56 6.58
C SER A 364 -22.75 -10.47 7.23
N GLU A 365 -23.37 -9.50 7.88
CA GLU A 365 -22.65 -8.47 8.65
C GLU A 365 -21.83 -9.08 9.81
N ASP A 366 -22.32 -10.16 10.41
CA ASP A 366 -21.64 -10.86 11.51
C ASP A 366 -20.42 -11.65 10.99
N GLU A 367 -20.51 -12.26 9.80
CA GLU A 367 -19.37 -12.89 9.13
C GLU A 367 -18.27 -11.87 8.80
N LEU A 368 -18.65 -10.68 8.30
CA LEU A 368 -17.71 -9.60 8.03
C LEU A 368 -17.02 -9.11 9.30
N LEU A 369 -17.77 -8.94 10.40
CA LEU A 369 -17.22 -8.51 11.68
C LEU A 369 -16.21 -9.54 12.20
N LEU A 370 -16.58 -10.83 12.24
CA LEU A 370 -15.68 -11.90 12.69
C LEU A 370 -14.39 -11.96 11.87
N LEU A 371 -14.49 -11.81 10.54
CA LEU A 371 -13.32 -11.76 9.66
C LEU A 371 -12.44 -10.56 9.99
N ALA A 372 -13.03 -9.37 10.15
CA ALA A 372 -12.30 -8.14 10.49
C ALA A 372 -11.56 -8.28 11.83
N GLU A 373 -12.21 -8.79 12.87
CA GLU A 373 -11.57 -8.98 14.19
C GLU A 373 -10.42 -9.97 14.14
N THR A 374 -10.60 -11.07 13.38
CA THR A 374 -9.56 -12.09 13.18
C THR A 374 -8.34 -11.49 12.49
N VAL A 375 -8.54 -10.74 11.40
CA VAL A 375 -7.44 -10.11 10.65
C VAL A 375 -6.80 -8.98 11.44
N GLN A 376 -7.57 -8.20 12.22
CA GLN A 376 -7.02 -7.17 13.11
C GLN A 376 -6.05 -7.78 14.12
N LYS A 377 -6.41 -8.89 14.77
CA LYS A 377 -5.52 -9.58 15.71
C LYS A 377 -4.18 -9.94 15.05
N HIS A 378 -4.23 -10.52 13.86
CA HIS A 378 -3.02 -10.86 13.09
C HIS A 378 -2.20 -9.62 12.70
N LEU A 379 -2.87 -8.52 12.31
CA LEU A 379 -2.20 -7.26 12.00
C LEU A 379 -1.51 -6.67 13.23
N THR A 380 -2.15 -6.73 14.40
CA THR A 380 -1.58 -6.23 15.67
C THR A 380 -0.32 -7.03 16.04
N GLU A 381 -0.38 -8.36 16.03
CA GLU A 381 0.77 -9.23 16.31
C GLU A 381 1.93 -8.93 15.34
N ALA A 382 1.65 -8.80 14.05
CA ALA A 382 2.68 -8.55 13.05
C ALA A 382 3.26 -7.12 13.10
N THR A 383 2.44 -6.12 13.46
CA THR A 383 2.86 -4.72 13.58
C THR A 383 3.74 -4.54 14.82
N GLN A 384 3.39 -5.16 15.96
CA GLN A 384 4.23 -5.15 17.16
C GLN A 384 5.64 -5.71 16.90
N MET A 385 5.74 -6.76 16.10
CA MET A 385 7.02 -7.41 15.79
C MET A 385 7.89 -6.62 14.80
N ASN A 386 7.28 -6.02 13.76
CA ASN A 386 8.03 -5.51 12.61
C ASN A 386 7.94 -3.99 12.41
N ALA A 387 6.96 -3.36 13.04
CA ALA A 387 6.55 -1.99 12.75
C ALA A 387 5.97 -1.28 13.99
N PRO A 388 6.63 -1.31 15.16
CA PRO A 388 6.04 -0.82 16.41
C PRO A 388 5.72 0.67 16.41
N SER A 389 6.31 1.44 15.49
CA SER A 389 6.00 2.86 15.28
C SER A 389 4.66 3.11 14.57
N LEU A 390 4.08 2.12 13.90
CA LEU A 390 2.82 2.27 13.17
C LEU A 390 1.64 2.20 14.13
N ARG A 391 0.80 3.23 14.11
CA ARG A 391 -0.32 3.38 15.04
C ARG A 391 -1.64 2.77 14.53
N TYR A 392 -1.56 1.71 13.71
CA TYR A 392 -2.76 1.05 13.17
C TYR A 392 -3.69 0.56 14.27
N ASN A 393 -3.14 -0.06 15.31
CA ASN A 393 -3.92 -0.65 16.39
C ASN A 393 -4.79 0.39 17.12
N ILE A 394 -4.26 1.60 17.36
CA ILE A 394 -4.99 2.67 18.05
C ILE A 394 -6.28 3.02 17.29
N VAL A 395 -6.18 3.26 15.99
CA VAL A 395 -7.33 3.63 15.17
C VAL A 395 -8.32 2.48 15.03
N LEU A 396 -7.82 1.25 14.86
CA LEU A 396 -8.67 0.08 14.67
C LEU A 396 -9.41 -0.35 15.94
N GLU A 397 -8.78 -0.25 17.12
CA GLU A 397 -9.42 -0.53 18.40
C GLU A 397 -10.57 0.45 18.68
N GLU A 398 -10.39 1.74 18.41
CA GLU A 398 -11.46 2.74 18.55
C GLU A 398 -12.65 2.44 17.62
N LEU A 399 -12.38 2.15 16.34
CA LEU A 399 -13.41 1.79 15.38
C LEU A 399 -14.15 0.51 15.78
N GLN A 400 -13.42 -0.51 16.25
CA GLN A 400 -14.00 -1.76 16.71
C GLN A 400 -14.90 -1.52 17.94
N GLN A 401 -14.45 -0.73 18.92
CA GLN A 401 -15.27 -0.40 20.09
C GLN A 401 -16.57 0.33 19.68
N GLU A 402 -16.49 1.26 18.72
CA GLU A 402 -17.67 1.97 18.24
C GLU A 402 -18.67 1.05 17.53
N VAL A 403 -18.20 0.07 16.75
CA VAL A 403 -19.06 -0.98 16.17
C VAL A 403 -19.84 -1.70 17.29
N HIS A 404 -19.16 -2.12 18.37
CA HIS A 404 -19.79 -2.81 19.48
C HIS A 404 -20.80 -1.94 20.23
N ARG A 405 -20.47 -0.67 20.49
CA ARG A 405 -21.40 0.30 21.09
C ARG A 405 -22.65 0.48 20.22
N ALA A 406 -22.49 0.58 18.90
CA ALA A 406 -23.59 0.71 17.97
C ALA A 406 -24.48 -0.55 17.92
N ILE A 407 -23.90 -1.75 18.02
CA ILE A 407 -24.65 -3.02 18.14
C ILE A 407 -25.48 -3.04 19.41
N VAL A 408 -24.89 -2.71 20.57
CA VAL A 408 -25.59 -2.68 21.86
C VAL A 408 -26.76 -1.69 21.83
N LYS A 409 -26.53 -0.49 21.29
CA LYS A 409 -27.56 0.55 21.16
C LYS A 409 -28.70 0.14 20.22
N ALA A 410 -28.39 -0.56 19.12
CA ALA A 410 -29.40 -1.07 18.20
C ALA A 410 -30.26 -2.15 18.87
N ASN A 411 -29.67 -3.04 19.67
CA ASN A 411 -30.39 -4.08 20.40
C ASN A 411 -31.25 -3.54 21.55
N GLN A 412 -30.92 -2.36 22.08
CA GLN A 412 -31.68 -1.68 23.13
C GLN A 412 -32.88 -0.86 22.61
N ARG A 413 -33.00 -0.62 21.30
CA ARG A 413 -34.19 0.03 20.73
C ARG A 413 -35.38 -0.96 20.78
N PRO A 414 -36.46 -0.66 21.52
CA PRO A 414 -37.62 -1.54 21.53
C PRO A 414 -38.24 -1.62 20.14
N ALA A 415 -38.67 -2.81 19.73
CA ALA A 415 -39.24 -3.13 18.42
C ALA A 415 -40.63 -2.50 18.14
N ASN A 416 -40.92 -1.32 18.68
CA ASN A 416 -42.29 -0.80 18.74
C ASN A 416 -42.36 0.71 18.50
N ILE A 417 -41.96 1.17 17.30
CA ILE A 417 -42.43 2.43 16.68
C ILE A 417 -42.41 2.26 15.15
N ASP A 418 -43.22 1.34 14.62
CA ASP A 418 -43.69 1.37 13.21
C ASP A 418 -45.11 1.94 13.10
N ALA A 419 -45.49 2.76 14.09
CA ALA A 419 -46.65 3.62 14.00
C ALA A 419 -46.24 5.00 14.48
N ILE A 420 -46.44 6.02 13.64
CA ILE A 420 -46.76 7.43 13.92
C ILE A 420 -46.48 8.18 12.60
N VAL A 421 -47.51 8.49 11.80
CA VAL A 421 -48.29 9.73 11.87
C VAL A 421 -47.40 10.98 11.97
N ASN A 422 -47.26 11.67 10.84
CA ASN A 422 -46.93 13.09 10.59
C ASN A 422 -46.13 13.95 11.63
N PRO A 423 -45.25 14.84 11.14
CA PRO A 423 -44.31 15.60 11.95
C PRO A 423 -44.90 16.91 12.50
N ARG A 424 -44.69 17.19 13.80
CA ARG A 424 -44.64 18.56 14.34
C ARG A 424 -43.61 18.68 15.47
N VAL A 425 -42.52 19.36 15.14
CA VAL A 425 -41.90 20.52 15.82
C VAL A 425 -41.97 20.63 17.35
N ASN A 426 -40.77 20.76 17.94
CA ASN A 426 -40.37 21.35 19.23
C ASN A 426 -40.70 20.62 20.54
N ASP A 427 -39.65 20.10 21.21
CA ASP A 427 -39.11 20.62 22.49
C ASP A 427 -38.14 19.59 23.11
N PHE A 428 -36.90 20.00 23.41
CA PHE A 428 -35.95 19.21 24.22
C PHE A 428 -35.96 19.72 25.67
N PRO A 429 -36.11 18.86 26.69
CA PRO A 429 -35.65 19.15 28.04
C PRO A 429 -34.28 18.54 28.30
N THR A 430 -33.37 19.35 28.84
CA THR A 430 -32.09 18.98 29.47
C THR A 430 -32.25 17.95 30.59
N PRO A 431 -31.34 16.95 30.74
CA PRO A 431 -31.29 16.10 31.92
C PRO A 431 -30.35 16.66 33.02
N PRO A 432 -30.59 16.31 34.31
CA PRO A 432 -29.87 16.87 35.45
C PRO A 432 -28.57 16.13 35.81
N ALA A 433 -27.81 16.77 36.69
CA ALA A 433 -26.42 16.50 37.07
C ALA A 433 -26.17 15.21 37.89
N GLN A 434 -25.01 14.61 37.58
CA GLN A 434 -24.02 13.93 38.44
C GLN A 434 -24.38 12.70 39.30
N LEU A 435 -23.53 11.67 39.18
CA LEU A 435 -22.99 10.89 40.31
C LEU A 435 -21.61 10.31 39.95
N HIS A 436 -20.58 10.80 40.65
CA HIS A 436 -19.19 10.33 40.58
C HIS A 436 -19.03 8.98 41.30
N ALA A 437 -18.23 8.07 40.72
CA ALA A 437 -17.57 7.00 41.46
C ALA A 437 -16.13 6.82 40.94
N ASN A 438 -15.18 6.82 41.88
CA ASN A 438 -13.73 6.82 41.68
C ASN A 438 -13.21 5.49 41.13
N VAL A 439 -12.35 5.55 40.11
CA VAL A 439 -11.41 4.48 39.71
C VAL A 439 -10.03 5.14 39.49
N PRO A 440 -8.91 4.52 39.90
CA PRO A 440 -7.60 5.19 39.96
C PRO A 440 -7.10 5.61 38.57
N LYS A 441 -6.69 6.88 38.48
CA LYS A 441 -5.96 7.47 37.36
C LYS A 441 -4.51 7.02 37.44
N ASP A 442 -4.00 6.42 36.36
CA ASP A 442 -2.62 6.58 35.90
C ASP A 442 -2.42 5.84 34.56
N ILE A 443 -2.98 6.41 33.48
CA ILE A 443 -2.36 6.57 32.15
C ILE A 443 -2.97 7.88 31.63
N VAL A 444 -2.15 8.91 31.40
CA VAL A 444 -2.62 10.15 30.76
C VAL A 444 -2.87 9.85 29.28
N TYR A 445 -4.07 9.37 28.96
CA TYR A 445 -4.61 9.44 27.61
C TYR A 445 -5.06 10.88 27.39
N ASN A 446 -4.62 11.48 26.27
CA ASN A 446 -4.99 12.84 25.92
C ASN A 446 -6.49 12.86 25.57
N ASP A 447 -7.33 13.42 26.43
CA ASP A 447 -8.81 13.50 26.29
C ASP A 447 -9.26 14.12 24.94
N SER A 448 -8.36 14.85 24.25
CA SER A 448 -8.60 15.41 22.91
C SER A 448 -8.89 14.36 21.83
N MET A 449 -8.37 13.13 21.94
CA MET A 449 -8.57 12.10 20.92
C MET A 449 -9.95 11.44 21.05
N MET A 450 -10.44 11.29 22.29
CA MET A 450 -11.73 10.68 22.60
C MET A 450 -12.92 11.53 22.10
N GLU A 451 -12.83 12.85 22.18
CA GLU A 451 -13.88 13.75 21.66
C GLU A 451 -13.92 13.78 20.12
N ALA A 452 -12.78 13.62 19.44
CA ALA A 452 -12.72 13.55 17.98
C ALA A 452 -13.43 12.30 17.42
N PHE A 453 -13.37 11.18 18.14
CA PHE A 453 -14.03 9.92 17.75
C PHE A 453 -15.48 9.82 18.23
N ALA A 454 -15.83 10.42 19.38
CA ALA A 454 -17.18 10.38 19.93
C ALA A 454 -18.24 11.06 19.03
N ASN A 455 -17.82 12.02 18.21
CA ASN A 455 -18.66 12.71 17.23
C ASN A 455 -18.22 12.47 15.77
N PHE A 456 -17.49 11.37 15.51
CA PHE A 456 -16.88 10.97 14.23
C PHE A 456 -17.29 11.88 13.07
N PRO A 457 -16.58 12.99 12.81
CA PRO A 457 -16.99 13.94 11.79
C PRO A 457 -17.00 13.18 10.47
N MET A 458 -18.20 12.97 9.96
CA MET A 458 -18.46 12.37 8.65
C MET A 458 -18.17 13.40 7.57
N ASP A 459 -17.02 14.06 7.65
CA ASP A 459 -16.60 15.04 6.68
C ASP A 459 -15.94 14.35 5.47
N GLU A 460 -15.77 15.11 4.40
CA GLU A 460 -15.23 14.58 3.15
C GLU A 460 -13.74 14.19 3.25
N ASP A 461 -13.03 14.64 4.29
CA ASP A 461 -11.58 14.48 4.48
C ASP A 461 -11.23 13.31 5.41
N LEU A 462 -12.22 12.69 6.05
CA LEU A 462 -12.09 11.52 6.92
C LEU A 462 -11.12 10.47 6.38
N TRP A 463 -11.26 10.07 5.10
CA TRP A 463 -10.43 9.03 4.51
C TRP A 463 -8.96 9.44 4.38
N LEU A 464 -8.69 10.71 4.09
CA LEU A 464 -7.32 11.25 4.04
C LEU A 464 -6.70 11.31 5.44
N ALA A 465 -7.50 11.67 6.45
CA ALA A 465 -7.07 11.61 7.84
C ALA A 465 -6.74 10.16 8.25
N LEU A 466 -7.65 9.22 7.98
CA LEU A 466 -7.46 7.81 8.33
C LEU A 466 -6.21 7.20 7.69
N ASP A 467 -5.92 7.53 6.43
CA ASP A 467 -4.71 7.06 5.76
C ASP A 467 -3.42 7.58 6.41
N THR A 468 -3.42 8.83 6.87
CA THR A 468 -2.21 9.53 7.35
C THR A 468 -1.97 9.37 8.84
N LEU A 469 -3.03 9.24 9.65
CA LEU A 469 -2.99 9.10 11.11
C LEU A 469 -1.97 8.07 11.63
N PRO A 470 -1.82 6.87 11.03
CA PRO A 470 -0.84 5.89 11.48
C PRO A 470 0.63 6.34 11.36
N PHE A 471 0.91 7.40 10.59
CA PHE A 471 2.25 7.86 10.23
C PHE A 471 2.57 9.27 10.76
N SER A 472 1.62 9.91 11.46
CA SER A 472 1.78 11.24 12.03
C SER A 472 2.56 11.21 13.34
N ASP A 473 3.63 12.01 13.44
CA ASP A 473 4.29 12.30 14.71
C ASP A 473 3.52 13.39 15.44
N PHE A 474 2.68 12.99 16.40
CA PHE A 474 1.95 13.92 17.28
C PHE A 474 2.86 14.73 18.22
N SER A 475 4.17 14.51 18.18
CA SER A 475 5.18 15.25 18.95
C SER A 475 5.72 16.50 18.24
N GLN A 476 5.22 16.86 17.05
CA GLN A 476 5.71 18.02 16.28
C GLN A 476 4.71 19.20 16.23
N LEU A 477 3.76 19.27 17.16
CA LEU A 477 2.89 20.44 17.37
C LEU A 477 3.26 21.20 18.66
N GLU A 478 4.56 21.24 19.00
CA GLU A 478 5.10 22.12 20.05
C GLU A 478 5.63 23.43 19.47
#